data_AF-A0A2G9TPT2-F1
#
_entry.id   AF-A0A2G9TPT2-F1
#
_cell.length_a   1.000
_cell.length_b   1.000
_cell.length_c   1.000
_cell.angle_alpha   90.00
_cell.angle_beta   90.00
_cell.angle_gamma   90.00
#
_symmetry.space_group_name_H-M   'P 1'
#
loop_
_entity.id
_entity.type
_entity.pdbx_description
1 polymer ?
#
loop_
_entity_poly.entity_id
_entity_poly.type
_entity_poly.pdbx_seq_one_letter_code
_entity_poly.pdbx_strand_id
1 'polypeptide(L)'
;MAYPRKWLEGVNSDEFERSQMDKLRWLLSPTPFDGRLMSHSQLTGTVKEIGPRLTFKTAYCTNALSALSAAGIEEVTRLERTIRYQFVGGPIPDDDILLEVAGDRMTECIYTDQIDFTPIRGREKVLEIDVLGDPTNLDKANEELGLAFDAHDLLYYKDLFVNKFKRNPTDVELFDLAQSDSEHSRHWFFRGSLIIDEKQRKVRYGLGCSGIRNKRAFFV
;
A
#
# COMPACT_ATOMS: atom_id res chain seq x y z
N MET A 1 3.76 -23.03 2.92
CA MET A 1 5.07 -23.65 3.25
C MET A 1 6.11 -22.81 2.52
N ALA A 2 6.94 -22.07 3.25
CA ALA A 2 7.87 -21.10 2.65
C ALA A 2 8.99 -21.87 1.93
N TYR A 3 9.00 -21.80 0.60
CA TYR A 3 10.06 -22.37 -0.22
C TYR A 3 11.09 -21.27 -0.50
N PRO A 4 12.38 -21.46 -0.15
CA PRO A 4 13.40 -20.44 -0.37
C PRO A 4 13.67 -20.27 -1.86
N ARG A 5 13.07 -19.24 -2.49
CA ARG A 5 13.40 -18.84 -3.86
C ARG A 5 14.27 -17.60 -3.81
N LYS A 6 15.59 -17.83 -3.70
CA LYS A 6 16.66 -16.84 -3.84
C LYS A 6 16.52 -15.64 -2.89
N TRP A 7 16.97 -15.82 -1.64
CA TRP A 7 16.95 -14.77 -0.61
C TRP A 7 18.13 -13.80 -0.64
N LEU A 8 19.13 -14.09 -1.48
CA LEU A 8 20.49 -13.61 -1.26
C LEU A 8 21.03 -12.92 -2.51
N GLU A 9 21.11 -11.59 -2.44
CA GLU A 9 21.94 -10.82 -3.36
C GLU A 9 23.38 -10.83 -2.82
N GLY A 10 24.32 -11.38 -3.58
CA GLY A 10 25.76 -11.32 -3.25
C GLY A 10 26.25 -12.28 -2.16
N VAL A 11 25.42 -13.19 -1.65
CA VAL A 11 25.83 -14.20 -0.66
C VAL A 11 25.88 -15.59 -1.30
N ASN A 12 26.88 -16.39 -0.91
CA ASN A 12 26.95 -17.80 -1.30
C ASN A 12 25.81 -18.56 -0.62
N SER A 13 24.76 -18.88 -1.39
CA SER A 13 23.57 -19.57 -0.89
C SER A 13 23.88 -20.88 -0.17
N ASP A 14 24.87 -21.64 -0.64
CA ASP A 14 25.22 -22.94 -0.05
C ASP A 14 25.86 -22.77 1.34
N GLU A 15 26.63 -21.70 1.53
CA GLU A 15 27.27 -21.39 2.82
C GLU A 15 26.26 -20.82 3.82
N PHE A 16 25.35 -19.96 3.35
CA PHE A 16 24.26 -19.44 4.16
C PHE A 16 23.33 -20.56 4.65
N GLU A 17 22.91 -21.46 3.75
CA GLU A 17 22.07 -22.59 4.13
C GLU A 17 22.78 -23.49 5.15
N ARG A 18 24.06 -23.82 4.95
CA ARG A 18 24.80 -24.65 5.92
C ARG A 18 24.93 -24.02 7.30
N SER A 19 25.07 -22.69 7.38
CA SER A 19 25.32 -21.99 8.65
C SER A 19 24.03 -21.62 9.41
N GLN A 20 22.96 -21.28 8.70
CA GLN A 20 21.74 -20.71 9.32
C GLN A 20 20.52 -21.64 9.30
N MET A 21 20.55 -22.78 8.58
CA MET A 21 19.35 -23.63 8.41
C MET A 21 18.74 -24.11 9.72
N ASP A 22 19.53 -24.44 10.75
CA ASP A 22 18.98 -24.90 12.03
C ASP A 22 18.23 -23.79 12.76
N LYS A 23 18.74 -22.55 12.73
CA LYS A 23 18.02 -21.39 13.25
C LYS A 23 16.77 -21.09 12.44
N LEU A 24 16.85 -21.15 11.11
CA LEU A 24 15.70 -20.94 10.23
C LEU A 24 14.60 -21.97 10.46
N ARG A 25 14.95 -23.24 10.64
CA ARG A 25 14.01 -24.30 11.03
C ARG A 25 13.32 -23.96 12.33
N TRP A 26 14.07 -23.55 13.35
CA TRP A 26 13.49 -23.21 14.64
C TRP A 26 12.55 -21.99 14.56
N LEU A 27 12.93 -20.95 13.81
CA LEU A 27 12.17 -19.70 13.69
C LEU A 27 10.94 -19.80 12.76
N LEU A 28 11.04 -20.57 11.67
CA LEU A 28 10.00 -20.62 10.64
C LEU A 28 9.06 -21.82 10.79
N SER A 29 9.38 -22.77 11.67
CA SER A 29 8.46 -23.87 11.96
C SER A 29 7.18 -23.36 12.63
N PRO A 30 5.99 -23.85 12.23
CA PRO A 30 4.71 -23.42 12.82
C PRO A 30 4.63 -23.68 14.33
N THR A 31 5.36 -24.69 14.80
CA THR A 31 5.60 -24.93 16.21
C THR A 31 7.07 -25.33 16.40
N PRO A 32 7.71 -25.00 17.54
CA PRO A 32 9.11 -25.34 17.79
C PRO A 32 9.38 -26.87 17.85
N PHE A 33 8.33 -27.68 17.80
CA PHE A 33 8.39 -29.15 17.83
C PHE A 33 8.03 -29.80 16.49
N ASP A 34 7.57 -29.02 15.51
CA ASP A 34 7.18 -29.53 14.20
C ASP A 34 8.35 -29.34 13.22
N GLY A 35 9.07 -30.43 12.94
CA GLY A 35 10.20 -30.48 12.01
C GLY A 35 9.82 -30.43 10.53
N ARG A 36 8.65 -29.88 10.19
CA ARG A 36 8.10 -29.87 8.82
C ARG A 36 8.69 -28.78 7.93
N LEU A 37 9.64 -27.97 8.37
CA LEU A 37 10.34 -27.09 7.44
C LEU A 37 11.20 -27.92 6.50
N MET A 38 10.85 -27.91 5.23
CA MET A 38 11.54 -28.68 4.19
C MET A 38 12.22 -27.76 3.20
N SER A 39 13.38 -28.22 2.70
CA SER A 39 14.11 -27.54 1.63
C SER A 39 13.46 -27.71 0.26
N HIS A 40 12.54 -28.67 0.11
CA HIS A 40 11.84 -28.95 -1.15
C HIS A 40 10.34 -29.09 -0.93
N SER A 41 9.57 -28.76 -1.97
CA SER A 41 8.12 -28.96 -2.00
C SER A 41 7.80 -30.45 -2.02
N GLN A 42 6.86 -30.88 -1.16
CA GLN A 42 6.27 -32.22 -1.22
C GLN A 42 5.08 -32.31 -2.21
N LEU A 43 4.60 -31.16 -2.69
CA LEU A 43 3.50 -31.12 -3.67
C LEU A 43 3.99 -31.60 -5.03
N THR A 44 3.19 -32.43 -5.68
CA THR A 44 3.47 -33.04 -7.00
C THR A 44 2.38 -32.68 -8.02
N GLY A 45 2.65 -32.83 -9.31
CA GLY A 45 1.67 -32.51 -10.36
C GLY A 45 1.43 -31.01 -10.52
N THR A 46 0.19 -30.61 -10.81
CA THR A 46 -0.15 -29.21 -11.07
C THR A 46 -0.36 -28.45 -9.76
N VAL A 47 0.47 -27.41 -9.55
CA VAL A 47 0.42 -26.55 -8.38
C VAL A 47 0.33 -25.09 -8.83
N LYS A 48 -0.62 -24.33 -8.27
CA LYS A 48 -0.64 -22.87 -8.35
C LYS A 48 -0.30 -22.27 -7.01
N GLU A 49 0.42 -21.15 -7.01
CA GLU A 49 0.84 -20.47 -5.80
C GLU A 49 0.25 -19.07 -5.76
N ILE A 50 -0.35 -18.74 -4.61
CA ILE A 50 -0.88 -17.42 -4.32
C ILE A 50 0.02 -16.80 -3.25
N GLY A 51 0.49 -15.59 -3.53
CA GLY A 51 1.31 -14.82 -2.60
C GLY A 51 0.96 -13.33 -2.66
N PRO A 52 1.53 -12.52 -1.75
CA PRO A 52 1.34 -11.08 -1.78
C PRO A 52 1.85 -10.49 -3.10
N ARG A 53 1.24 -9.38 -3.54
CA ARG A 53 1.74 -8.65 -4.71
C ARG A 53 3.19 -8.25 -4.50
N LEU A 54 3.96 -8.32 -5.57
CA LEU A 54 5.42 -8.16 -5.54
C LEU A 54 5.84 -6.73 -5.13
N THR A 55 4.94 -5.75 -5.30
CA THR A 55 5.17 -4.31 -5.14
C THR A 55 5.28 -3.82 -3.69
N PHE A 56 4.83 -4.59 -2.70
CA PHE A 56 4.88 -4.16 -1.30
C PHE A 56 5.33 -5.30 -0.37
N LYS A 57 5.88 -4.92 0.79
CA LYS A 57 6.27 -5.86 1.84
C LYS A 57 5.09 -6.09 2.78
N THR A 58 4.79 -7.35 3.10
CA THR A 58 3.71 -7.65 4.05
C THR A 58 4.11 -7.37 5.50
N ALA A 59 3.13 -7.26 6.40
CA ALA A 59 3.39 -7.24 7.84
C ALA A 59 4.12 -8.50 8.33
N TYR A 60 3.87 -9.66 7.69
CA TYR A 60 4.60 -10.89 7.98
C TYR A 60 6.09 -10.74 7.67
N CYS A 61 6.43 -10.16 6.51
CA CYS A 61 7.81 -9.87 6.14
C CYS A 61 8.51 -8.99 7.16
N THR A 62 7.92 -7.87 7.55
CA THR A 62 8.51 -6.97 8.56
C THR A 62 8.76 -7.69 9.89
N ASN A 63 7.78 -8.46 10.39
CA ASN A 63 7.92 -9.17 11.66
C ASN A 63 8.92 -10.33 11.58
N ALA A 64 8.94 -11.07 10.47
CA ALA A 64 9.85 -12.19 10.28
C ALA A 64 11.30 -11.71 10.14
N LEU A 65 11.54 -10.62 9.41
CA LEU A 65 12.87 -9.99 9.32
C LEU A 65 13.35 -9.49 10.69
N SER A 66 12.47 -8.89 11.49
CA SER A 66 12.78 -8.48 12.87
C SER A 66 13.20 -9.67 13.75
N ALA A 67 12.47 -10.79 13.66
CA ALA A 67 12.81 -12.01 14.38
C ALA A 67 14.14 -12.64 13.91
N LEU A 68 14.41 -12.64 12.61
CA LEU A 68 15.68 -13.11 12.04
C LEU A 68 16.86 -12.26 12.51
N SER A 69 16.72 -10.94 12.45
CA SER A 69 17.74 -10.00 12.94
C SER A 69 18.04 -10.21 14.43
N ALA A 70 17.00 -10.39 15.27
CA ALA A 70 17.17 -10.69 16.68
C ALA A 70 17.90 -12.03 16.94
N ALA A 71 17.82 -12.98 16.00
CA ALA A 71 18.54 -14.26 16.04
C ALA A 71 19.95 -14.20 15.41
N GLY A 72 20.40 -13.01 14.98
CA GLY A 72 21.68 -12.76 14.34
C GLY A 72 21.75 -13.23 12.88
N ILE A 73 20.62 -13.20 12.16
CA ILE A 73 20.54 -13.46 10.71
C ILE A 73 20.16 -12.13 10.04
N GLU A 74 21.10 -11.51 9.35
CA GLU A 74 20.93 -10.17 8.72
C GLU A 74 20.96 -10.24 7.18
N GLU A 75 21.36 -11.37 6.63
CA GLU A 75 21.55 -11.58 5.20
C GLU A 75 20.22 -11.69 4.43
N VAL A 76 19.12 -11.93 5.14
CA VAL A 76 17.78 -12.04 4.54
C VAL A 76 17.15 -10.65 4.43
N THR A 77 16.91 -10.18 3.20
CA THR A 77 16.40 -8.82 2.93
C THR A 77 14.87 -8.74 2.78
N ARG A 78 14.23 -9.88 2.51
CA ARG A 78 12.78 -10.04 2.36
C ARG A 78 12.40 -11.46 2.75
N LEU A 79 11.25 -11.67 3.38
CA LEU A 79 10.69 -12.99 3.69
C LEU A 79 9.17 -12.96 3.61
N GLU A 80 8.58 -13.62 2.63
CA GLU A 80 7.12 -13.62 2.43
C GLU A 80 6.51 -14.99 2.68
N ARG A 81 5.23 -15.00 3.07
CA ARG A 81 4.42 -16.21 3.24
C ARG A 81 3.49 -16.37 2.04
N THR A 82 3.51 -17.56 1.43
CA THR A 82 2.63 -17.91 0.31
C THR A 82 1.86 -19.19 0.60
N ILE A 83 0.76 -19.39 -0.15
CA ILE A 83 -0.08 -20.58 -0.12
C ILE A 83 0.02 -21.27 -1.48
N ARG A 84 0.25 -22.58 -1.46
CA ARG A 84 0.32 -23.40 -2.66
C ARG A 84 -0.86 -24.35 -2.70
N TYR A 85 -1.59 -24.35 -3.82
CA TYR A 85 -2.74 -25.18 -4.08
C TYR A 85 -2.34 -26.27 -5.07
N GLN A 86 -2.41 -27.51 -4.63
CA GLN A 86 -2.20 -28.68 -5.49
C GLN A 86 -3.56 -29.15 -6.01
N PHE A 87 -3.67 -29.30 -7.33
CA PHE A 87 -4.89 -29.77 -7.98
C PHE A 87 -4.76 -31.26 -8.30
N VAL A 88 -5.68 -32.06 -7.77
CA VAL A 88 -5.68 -33.53 -7.93
C VAL A 88 -6.95 -33.96 -8.67
N GLY A 89 -6.81 -34.22 -9.97
CA GLY A 89 -7.93 -34.59 -10.84
C GLY A 89 -8.85 -33.42 -11.19
N GLY A 90 -9.50 -33.49 -12.36
CA GLY A 90 -10.41 -32.46 -12.85
C GLY A 90 -9.74 -31.28 -13.57
N PRO A 91 -10.55 -30.34 -14.10
CA PRO A 91 -10.03 -29.16 -14.78
C PRO A 91 -9.38 -28.20 -13.79
N ILE A 92 -8.27 -27.60 -14.19
CA ILE A 92 -7.58 -26.57 -13.41
C ILE A 92 -8.32 -25.24 -13.67
N PRO A 93 -8.78 -24.52 -12.63
CA PRO A 93 -9.46 -23.25 -12.82
C PRO A 93 -8.52 -22.21 -13.40
N ASP A 94 -9.06 -21.26 -14.17
CA ASP A 94 -8.33 -20.09 -14.61
C ASP A 94 -7.83 -19.26 -13.42
N ASP A 95 -6.78 -18.48 -13.66
CA ASP A 95 -6.11 -17.69 -12.62
C ASP A 95 -7.06 -16.68 -11.95
N ASP A 96 -7.91 -16.02 -12.74
CA ASP A 96 -8.88 -15.05 -12.21
C ASP A 96 -9.91 -15.71 -11.29
N ILE A 97 -10.42 -16.89 -11.67
CA ILE A 97 -11.37 -17.67 -10.86
C ILE A 97 -10.71 -18.15 -9.58
N LEU A 98 -9.46 -18.63 -9.68
CA LEU A 98 -8.73 -19.08 -8.51
C LEU A 98 -8.47 -17.93 -7.53
N LEU A 99 -8.10 -16.75 -8.03
CA LEU A 99 -7.87 -15.58 -7.19
C LEU A 99 -9.17 -15.07 -6.55
N GLU A 100 -10.31 -15.19 -7.22
CA GLU A 100 -11.62 -14.84 -6.65
C GLU A 100 -12.05 -15.78 -5.51
N VAL A 101 -11.77 -17.08 -5.63
CA VAL A 101 -12.20 -18.08 -4.64
C VAL A 101 -11.22 -18.21 -3.47
N ALA A 102 -9.92 -18.11 -3.74
CA ALA A 102 -8.88 -18.55 -2.80
C ALA A 102 -7.87 -17.45 -2.40
N GLY A 103 -7.97 -16.24 -2.94
CA GLY A 103 -7.10 -15.13 -2.58
C GLY A 103 -7.81 -13.79 -2.49
N ASP A 104 -7.04 -12.75 -2.21
CA ASP A 104 -7.51 -11.36 -2.24
C ASP A 104 -6.98 -10.64 -3.48
N ARG A 105 -7.89 -10.28 -4.39
CA ARG A 105 -7.54 -9.55 -5.62
C ARG A 105 -6.81 -8.22 -5.37
N MET A 106 -7.04 -7.58 -4.23
CA MET A 106 -6.39 -6.30 -3.91
C MET A 106 -4.94 -6.48 -3.45
N THR A 107 -4.64 -7.54 -2.70
CA THR A 107 -3.36 -7.68 -2.00
C THR A 107 -2.50 -8.86 -2.47
N GLU A 108 -3.08 -9.83 -3.16
CA GLU A 108 -2.42 -11.06 -3.60
C GLU A 108 -2.45 -11.21 -5.13
N CYS A 109 -1.57 -12.08 -5.63
CA CYS A 109 -1.56 -12.50 -7.03
C CYS A 109 -1.05 -13.94 -7.16
N ILE A 110 -1.34 -14.55 -8.30
CA ILE A 110 -0.81 -15.88 -8.65
C ILE A 110 0.64 -15.72 -9.11
N TYR A 111 1.53 -16.52 -8.53
CA TYR A 111 2.95 -16.52 -8.85
C TYR A 111 3.23 -17.46 -10.03
N THR A 112 4.09 -16.98 -10.92
CA THR A 112 4.69 -17.78 -12.00
C THR A 112 6.01 -18.39 -11.51
N ASP A 113 6.67 -19.18 -12.36
CA ASP A 113 7.97 -19.79 -12.02
C ASP A 113 9.09 -18.76 -11.80
N GLN A 114 8.92 -17.54 -12.32
CA GLN A 114 9.85 -16.43 -12.16
C GLN A 114 9.23 -15.35 -11.27
N ILE A 115 9.57 -15.40 -9.98
CA ILE A 115 9.16 -14.38 -9.00
C ILE A 115 10.30 -13.39 -8.86
N ASP A 116 10.00 -12.11 -9.07
CA ASP A 116 10.92 -11.02 -8.81
C ASP A 116 10.31 -10.04 -7.81
N PHE A 117 10.94 -9.95 -6.65
CA PHE A 117 10.53 -9.07 -5.57
C PHE A 117 11.25 -7.71 -5.62
N THR A 118 12.09 -7.46 -6.61
CA THR A 118 12.69 -6.16 -6.81
C THR A 118 11.60 -5.12 -7.11
N PRO A 119 11.67 -3.93 -6.49
CA PRO A 119 10.73 -2.87 -6.78
C PRO A 119 10.72 -2.54 -8.28
N ILE A 120 9.55 -2.60 -8.91
CA ILE A 120 9.36 -2.35 -10.35
C ILE A 120 9.83 -0.93 -10.75
N ARG A 121 9.83 0.01 -9.79
CA ARG A 121 10.24 1.40 -10.03
C ARG A 121 11.29 1.83 -9.01
N GLY A 122 12.38 2.39 -9.51
CA GLY A 122 13.34 3.12 -8.70
C GLY A 122 12.78 4.45 -8.20
N ARG A 123 13.57 5.19 -7.44
CA ARG A 123 13.20 6.52 -6.96
C ARG A 123 12.92 7.45 -8.15
N GLU A 124 11.66 7.86 -8.30
CA GLU A 124 11.26 8.84 -9.30
C GLU A 124 11.83 10.24 -8.93
N LYS A 125 12.10 11.06 -9.95
CA LYS A 125 12.56 12.43 -9.74
C LYS A 125 11.37 13.31 -9.41
N VAL A 126 11.57 14.25 -8.48
CA VAL A 126 10.61 15.31 -8.17
C VAL A 126 10.32 16.11 -9.44
N LEU A 127 9.03 16.35 -9.70
CA LEU A 127 8.56 17.10 -10.86
C LEU A 127 8.21 18.53 -10.46
N GLU A 128 8.67 19.51 -11.23
CA GLU A 128 8.25 20.91 -11.08
C GLU A 128 7.11 21.20 -12.05
N ILE A 129 6.05 21.83 -11.55
CA ILE A 129 4.89 22.24 -12.35
C ILE A 129 5.08 23.70 -12.75
N ASP A 130 5.12 23.99 -14.05
CA ASP A 130 5.40 25.33 -14.56
C ASP A 130 4.18 26.27 -14.47
N VAL A 131 3.90 26.75 -13.25
CA VAL A 131 2.79 27.67 -12.97
C VAL A 131 3.17 29.12 -13.25
N LEU A 132 4.46 29.47 -13.25
CA LEU A 132 4.94 30.80 -13.62
C LEU A 132 4.83 31.07 -15.12
N GLY A 133 5.12 30.07 -15.96
CA GLY A 133 4.92 30.15 -17.40
C GLY A 133 3.44 30.18 -17.77
N ASP A 134 2.66 29.27 -17.18
CA ASP A 134 1.20 29.20 -17.40
C ASP A 134 0.50 28.70 -16.12
N PRO A 135 -0.27 29.57 -15.42
CA PRO A 135 -1.01 29.17 -14.22
C PRO A 135 -2.03 28.05 -14.45
N THR A 136 -2.46 27.80 -15.68
CA THR A 136 -3.40 26.71 -16.02
C THR A 136 -2.75 25.32 -15.93
N ASN A 137 -1.42 25.25 -15.86
CA ASN A 137 -0.71 24.00 -15.61
C ASN A 137 -1.03 23.42 -14.23
N LEU A 138 -1.46 24.25 -13.27
CA LEU A 138 -1.92 23.74 -11.98
C LEU A 138 -3.23 22.96 -12.10
N ASP A 139 -4.16 23.36 -12.98
CA ASP A 139 -5.42 22.65 -13.21
C ASP A 139 -5.16 21.28 -13.84
N LYS A 140 -4.24 21.22 -14.82
CA LYS A 140 -3.81 19.95 -15.43
C LYS A 140 -3.16 19.04 -14.40
N ALA A 141 -2.25 19.58 -13.58
CA ALA A 141 -1.61 18.81 -12.53
C ALA A 141 -2.62 18.30 -11.49
N ASN A 142 -3.67 19.07 -11.17
CA ASN A 142 -4.74 18.64 -10.28
C ASN A 142 -5.48 17.41 -10.82
N GLU A 143 -5.79 17.38 -12.11
CA GLU A 143 -6.45 16.24 -12.77
C GLU A 143 -5.53 15.03 -12.91
N GLU A 144 -4.31 15.24 -13.41
CA GLU A 144 -3.35 14.15 -13.70
C GLU A 144 -2.82 13.48 -12.42
N LEU A 145 -2.56 14.26 -11.37
CA LEU A 145 -2.05 13.76 -10.08
C LEU A 145 -3.19 13.39 -9.11
N GLY A 146 -4.44 13.74 -9.42
CA GLY A 146 -5.60 13.45 -8.57
C GLY A 146 -5.58 14.19 -7.23
N LEU A 147 -5.19 15.48 -7.24
CA LEU A 147 -5.03 16.28 -6.02
C LEU A 147 -6.37 16.70 -5.39
N ALA A 148 -7.46 16.66 -6.18
CA ALA A 148 -8.82 16.97 -5.74
C ALA A 148 -9.00 18.40 -5.17
N PHE A 149 -8.23 19.37 -5.66
CA PHE A 149 -8.43 20.79 -5.37
C PHE A 149 -9.73 21.29 -5.96
N ASP A 150 -10.45 22.10 -5.18
CA ASP A 150 -11.62 22.82 -5.68
C ASP A 150 -11.23 24.13 -6.40
N ALA A 151 -12.22 24.86 -6.92
CA ALA A 151 -11.98 26.09 -7.63
C ALA A 151 -11.34 27.19 -6.76
N HIS A 152 -11.65 27.23 -5.46
CA HIS A 152 -11.09 28.19 -4.54
C HIS A 152 -9.63 27.84 -4.21
N ASP A 153 -9.35 26.56 -3.98
CA ASP A 153 -7.99 26.05 -3.77
C ASP A 153 -7.09 26.38 -4.95
N LEU A 154 -7.55 26.08 -6.18
CA LEU A 154 -6.79 26.38 -7.39
C LEU A 154 -6.50 27.88 -7.54
N LEU A 155 -7.49 28.73 -7.28
CA LEU A 155 -7.29 30.20 -7.31
C LEU A 155 -6.27 30.64 -6.25
N TYR A 156 -6.40 30.12 -5.03
CA TYR A 156 -5.51 30.46 -3.92
C TYR A 156 -4.07 30.01 -4.18
N TYR A 157 -3.86 28.78 -4.64
CA TYR A 157 -2.53 28.25 -4.90
C TYR A 157 -1.87 28.89 -6.13
N LYS A 158 -2.63 29.22 -7.18
CA LYS A 158 -2.11 30.03 -8.29
C LYS A 158 -1.58 31.37 -7.78
N ASP A 159 -2.36 32.09 -6.97
CA ASP A 159 -1.89 33.35 -6.37
C ASP A 159 -0.67 33.15 -5.47
N LEU A 160 -0.68 32.11 -4.64
CA LEU A 160 0.41 31.79 -3.72
C LEU A 160 1.74 31.55 -4.45
N PHE A 161 1.74 30.68 -5.46
CA PHE A 161 2.98 30.33 -6.17
C PHE A 161 3.41 31.40 -7.18
N VAL A 162 2.46 32.01 -7.91
CA VAL A 162 2.78 33.01 -8.94
C VAL A 162 3.12 34.37 -8.33
N ASN A 163 2.27 34.88 -7.44
CA ASN A 163 2.39 36.27 -6.98
C ASN A 163 3.20 36.41 -5.69
N LYS A 164 3.01 35.48 -4.74
CA LYS A 164 3.67 35.58 -3.42
C LYS A 164 5.05 34.94 -3.40
N PHE A 165 5.16 33.67 -3.80
CA PHE A 165 6.43 32.96 -3.79
C PHE A 165 7.26 33.19 -5.04
N LYS A 166 6.62 33.47 -6.18
CA LYS A 166 7.27 33.70 -7.48
C LYS A 166 8.19 32.54 -7.88
N ARG A 167 7.70 31.31 -7.69
CA ARG A 167 8.39 30.06 -8.08
C ARG A 167 7.39 28.99 -8.47
N ASN A 168 7.86 28.03 -9.24
CA ASN A 168 7.09 26.83 -9.56
C ASN A 168 6.97 25.92 -8.32
N PRO A 169 5.78 25.35 -8.05
CA PRO A 169 5.61 24.29 -7.07
C PRO A 169 6.18 22.96 -7.59
N THR A 170 6.59 22.11 -6.65
CA THR A 170 6.88 20.70 -6.92
C THR A 170 5.64 19.83 -6.72
N ASP A 171 5.59 18.69 -7.38
CA ASP A 171 4.58 17.64 -7.16
C ASP A 171 4.46 17.25 -5.69
N VAL A 172 5.59 17.11 -4.99
CA VAL A 172 5.63 16.80 -3.55
C VAL A 172 4.92 17.87 -2.71
N GLU A 173 5.17 19.15 -2.99
CA GLU A 173 4.50 20.26 -2.30
C GLU A 173 3.00 20.29 -2.58
N LEU A 174 2.60 20.01 -3.82
CA LEU A 174 1.18 19.97 -4.19
C LEU A 174 0.45 18.81 -3.51
N PHE A 175 1.09 17.63 -3.38
CA PHE A 175 0.52 16.52 -2.62
C PHE A 175 0.41 16.85 -1.12
N ASP A 176 1.41 17.50 -0.53
CA ASP A 176 1.34 17.93 0.88
C ASP A 176 0.18 18.90 1.13
N LEU A 177 0.00 19.88 0.25
CA LEU A 177 -1.13 20.81 0.29
C LEU A 177 -2.47 20.07 0.14
N ALA A 178 -2.59 19.18 -0.84
CA ALA A 178 -3.80 18.39 -1.08
C ALA A 178 -4.20 17.56 0.15
N GLN A 179 -3.24 16.90 0.80
CA GLN A 179 -3.53 16.09 1.98
C GLN A 179 -3.86 16.96 3.20
N SER A 180 -3.08 18.02 3.43
CA SER A 180 -3.23 18.91 4.59
C SER A 180 -4.53 19.72 4.56
N ASP A 181 -4.96 20.16 3.38
CA ASP A 181 -6.16 20.98 3.20
C ASP A 181 -7.40 20.22 2.75
N SER A 182 -7.29 18.89 2.63
CA SER A 182 -8.45 18.02 2.43
C SER A 182 -9.50 18.18 3.54
N GLU A 183 -10.76 17.88 3.20
CA GLU A 183 -11.86 17.87 4.16
C GLU A 183 -11.56 16.97 5.37
N HIS A 184 -10.95 15.81 5.12
CA HIS A 184 -10.60 14.84 6.16
C HIS A 184 -9.58 15.39 7.16
N SER A 185 -8.62 16.21 6.72
CA SER A 185 -7.60 16.79 7.59
C SER A 185 -8.08 18.05 8.30
N ARG A 186 -8.84 18.89 7.61
CA ARG A 186 -9.16 20.25 8.07
C ARG A 186 -10.57 20.41 8.62
N HIS A 187 -11.41 19.38 8.44
CA HIS A 187 -12.77 19.31 8.95
C HIS A 187 -13.61 20.53 8.54
N TRP A 188 -13.48 20.94 7.27
CA TRP A 188 -14.13 22.15 6.75
C TRP A 188 -15.64 22.15 6.95
N PHE A 189 -16.29 20.99 6.76
CA PHE A 189 -17.72 20.81 7.01
C PHE A 189 -18.11 21.22 8.44
N PHE A 190 -17.29 20.86 9.42
CA PHE A 190 -17.54 21.13 10.83
C PHE A 190 -17.24 22.57 11.26
N ARG A 191 -16.43 23.29 10.48
CA ARG A 191 -16.15 24.73 10.68
C ARG A 191 -17.09 25.62 9.86
N GLY A 192 -17.83 25.05 8.93
CA GLY A 192 -18.79 25.75 8.10
C GLY A 192 -19.97 26.32 8.88
N SER A 193 -20.64 27.29 8.26
CA SER A 193 -21.91 27.82 8.76
C SER A 193 -23.06 26.97 8.23
N LEU A 194 -23.83 26.35 9.12
CA LEU A 194 -24.98 25.54 8.74
C LEU A 194 -26.25 26.41 8.72
N ILE A 195 -26.89 26.56 7.57
CA ILE A 195 -28.16 27.26 7.43
C ILE A 195 -29.25 26.23 7.14
N ILE A 196 -30.23 26.11 8.03
CA ILE A 196 -31.38 25.18 7.89
C ILE A 196 -32.65 26.00 8.04
N ASP A 197 -33.55 25.89 7.06
CA ASP A 197 -34.80 26.66 6.99
C ASP A 197 -34.52 28.18 7.14
N GLU A 198 -33.55 28.68 6.37
CA GLU A 198 -33.08 30.09 6.37
C GLU A 198 -32.52 30.58 7.71
N LYS A 199 -32.36 29.70 8.70
CA LYS A 199 -31.83 30.02 10.02
C LYS A 199 -30.44 29.44 10.21
N GLN A 200 -29.49 30.31 10.54
CA GLN A 200 -28.15 29.88 10.91
C GLN A 200 -28.19 29.07 12.21
N ARG A 201 -27.70 27.84 12.16
CA ARG A 201 -27.55 26.94 13.29
C ARG A 201 -26.10 26.97 13.73
N LYS A 202 -25.87 27.26 15.00
CA LYS A 202 -24.56 27.07 15.60
C LYS A 202 -24.33 25.57 15.75
N VAL A 203 -23.30 25.04 15.09
CA VAL A 203 -22.92 23.65 15.30
C VAL A 203 -22.36 23.53 16.72
N ARG A 204 -23.18 23.09 17.67
CA ARG A 204 -22.73 22.77 19.03
C ARG A 204 -22.01 21.43 18.98
N TYR A 205 -20.69 21.44 18.91
CA TYR A 205 -19.89 20.25 19.25
C TYR A 205 -19.96 20.05 20.76
N GLY A 206 -20.87 19.17 21.16
CA GLY A 206 -21.19 18.88 22.55
C GLY A 206 -22.53 18.15 22.64
N LEU A 207 -22.61 16.95 22.08
CA LEU A 207 -23.67 15.97 22.31
C LEU A 207 -22.94 14.64 22.59
N GLY A 208 -23.02 14.00 23.76
CA GLY A 208 -24.15 14.05 24.66
C GLY A 208 -25.40 13.67 23.88
N CYS A 209 -25.44 12.46 23.36
CA CYS A 209 -26.53 11.91 22.55
C CYS A 209 -27.90 12.27 23.12
N SER A 210 -28.64 13.14 22.45
CA SER A 210 -30.10 13.11 22.47
C SER A 210 -30.67 13.81 21.23
N GLY A 211 -30.90 13.01 20.19
CA GLY A 211 -32.01 13.23 19.26
C GLY A 211 -31.85 14.27 18.16
N ILE A 212 -31.19 13.91 17.05
CA ILE A 212 -31.58 14.42 15.73
C ILE A 212 -31.65 13.23 14.77
N ARG A 213 -32.88 12.81 14.46
CA ARG A 213 -33.17 11.82 13.41
C ARG A 213 -33.05 12.50 12.06
N ASN A 214 -32.19 11.93 11.22
CA ASN A 214 -32.24 11.84 9.77
C ASN A 214 -33.11 12.91 9.05
N LYS A 215 -32.48 13.98 8.57
CA LYS A 215 -33.02 14.79 7.47
C LYS A 215 -31.93 15.00 6.42
N ARG A 216 -32.21 14.50 5.21
CA ARG A 216 -31.39 14.70 4.01
C ARG A 216 -31.22 16.20 3.77
N ALA A 217 -29.99 16.67 3.68
CA ALA A 217 -29.67 18.00 3.18
C ALA A 217 -29.43 17.88 1.67
N PHE A 218 -30.23 18.59 0.88
CA PHE A 218 -29.92 18.88 -0.52
C PHE A 218 -29.08 20.16 -0.56
N PHE A 219 -28.08 20.17 -1.45
CA PHE A 219 -27.32 21.36 -1.81
C PHE A 219 -27.89 21.91 -3.13
N VAL A 220 -28.05 23.23 -3.22
CA VAL A 220 -28.17 23.97 -4.49
C VAL A 220 -26.76 24.33 -4.93
#